data_AF-A0A562K3P7-F1
#
_entry.id   AF-A0A562K3P7-F1
#
_cell.length_a   1.000
_cell.length_b   1.000
_cell.length_c   1.000
_cell.angle_alpha   90.00
_cell.angle_beta   90.00
_cell.angle_gamma   90.00
#
_symmetry.space_group_name_H-M   'P 1'
#
loop_
_entity.id
_entity.type
_entity.pdbx_description
1 polymer ?
#
loop_
_entity_poly.entity_id
_entity_poly.type
_entity_poly.pdbx_seq_one_letter_code
_entity_poly.pdbx_strand_id
1 'polypeptide(L)'
;MKRTFSFFISVFLLSVLFLNPAGAAEVEKGYEEELEKQLRKTVHYYNENSFTVIDAYGMQGEVTKIVTPDDPSTSENEEVIEEYSSHIGVVFLELEQKRDDLFIFKKKDFYYYDFDNEEFLTATNVLGNDSIREFFDMYVDDLEKKMSPLSKLLFLFFLSFIITVPLFIMIFHNRGRSKY
;
A
#
# COMPACT_ATOMS: atom_id res chain seq x y z
N MET A 1 -13.08 52.14 -1.14
CA MET A 1 -11.85 51.38 -1.52
C MET A 1 -11.63 50.04 -0.79
N LYS A 2 -12.57 49.49 -0.01
CA LYS A 2 -12.38 48.19 0.69
C LYS A 2 -13.12 46.98 0.08
N ARG A 3 -14.02 47.19 -0.89
CA ARG A 3 -14.84 46.10 -1.47
C ARG A 3 -14.30 45.51 -2.78
N THR A 4 -13.46 46.22 -3.51
CA THR A 4 -12.86 45.73 -4.77
C THR A 4 -11.59 44.91 -4.56
N PHE A 5 -10.90 45.10 -3.42
CA PHE A 5 -9.68 44.35 -3.09
C PHE A 5 -9.98 42.91 -2.65
N SER A 6 -11.16 42.65 -2.08
CA SER A 6 -11.55 41.31 -1.62
C SER A 6 -11.93 40.37 -2.77
N PHE A 7 -12.39 40.90 -3.90
CA PHE A 7 -12.77 40.10 -5.07
C PHE A 7 -11.54 39.56 -5.83
N PHE A 8 -10.47 40.36 -5.92
CA PHE A 8 -9.23 39.93 -6.59
C PHE A 8 -8.49 38.82 -5.81
N ILE A 9 -8.51 38.86 -4.48
CA ILE A 9 -7.91 37.82 -3.64
C ILE A 9 -8.70 36.50 -3.73
N SER A 10 -10.03 36.57 -3.83
CA SER A 10 -10.88 35.38 -3.96
C SER A 10 -10.72 34.65 -5.31
N VAL A 11 -10.43 35.37 -6.39
CA VAL A 11 -10.20 34.76 -7.71
C VAL A 11 -8.80 34.15 -7.81
N PHE A 12 -7.80 34.76 -7.16
CA PHE A 12 -6.44 34.21 -7.12
C PHE A 12 -6.32 32.95 -6.25
N LEU A 13 -7.10 32.85 -5.16
CA LEU A 13 -7.20 31.62 -4.36
C LEU A 13 -7.96 30.49 -5.08
N LEU A 14 -8.86 30.82 -6.02
CA LEU A 14 -9.57 29.81 -6.81
C LEU A 14 -8.71 29.27 -7.97
N SER A 15 -7.77 30.05 -8.50
CA SER A 15 -6.86 29.59 -9.56
C SER A 15 -5.74 28.67 -9.08
N VAL A 16 -5.43 28.68 -7.78
CA VAL A 16 -4.43 27.76 -7.18
C VAL A 16 -4.99 26.35 -6.99
N LEU A 17 -6.32 26.18 -7.02
CA LEU A 17 -6.96 24.85 -6.94
C LEU A 17 -6.99 24.08 -8.28
N PHE A 18 -6.46 24.66 -9.37
CA PHE A 18 -6.42 24.01 -10.69
C PHE A 18 -4.99 23.68 -11.17
N LEU A 19 -3.97 23.92 -10.34
CA LEU A 19 -2.62 23.43 -10.57
C LEU A 19 -2.42 22.11 -9.82
N ASN A 20 -3.15 21.07 -10.23
CA ASN A 20 -2.69 19.71 -9.97
C ASN A 20 -1.51 19.46 -10.91
N PRO A 21 -0.34 19.01 -10.41
CA PRO A 21 0.74 18.62 -11.27
C PRO A 21 0.26 17.47 -12.16
N ALA A 22 0.29 17.72 -13.46
CA ALA A 22 0.26 16.67 -14.46
C ALA A 22 1.44 15.73 -14.16
N GLY A 23 1.12 14.57 -13.60
CA GLY A 23 2.07 13.52 -13.25
C GLY A 23 1.43 12.15 -13.10
N ALA A 24 0.11 12.02 -13.26
CA ALA A 24 -0.51 10.70 -13.40
C ALA A 24 -0.13 10.18 -14.78
N ALA A 25 0.91 9.35 -14.84
CA ALA A 25 1.11 8.44 -15.96
C ALA A 25 -0.25 7.82 -16.29
N GLU A 26 -0.67 7.90 -17.55
CA GLU A 26 -1.88 7.24 -18.04
C GLU A 26 -1.71 5.75 -17.74
N VAL A 27 -2.31 5.30 -16.64
CA VAL A 27 -2.34 3.89 -16.27
C VAL A 27 -3.02 3.19 -17.43
N GLU A 28 -2.25 2.38 -18.16
CA GLU A 28 -2.69 1.79 -19.41
C GLU A 28 -3.96 0.97 -19.19
N LYS A 29 -4.93 1.12 -20.09
CA LYS A 29 -6.30 0.63 -19.92
C LYS A 29 -6.31 -0.91 -19.87
N GLY A 30 -6.31 -1.48 -18.67
CA GLY A 30 -6.21 -2.92 -18.41
C GLY A 30 -5.32 -3.27 -17.21
N TYR A 31 -4.34 -2.41 -16.91
CA TYR A 31 -3.43 -2.58 -15.78
C TYR A 31 -4.16 -2.63 -14.42
N GLU A 32 -5.16 -1.76 -14.20
CA GLU A 32 -5.91 -1.73 -12.94
C GLU A 32 -6.64 -3.05 -12.64
N GLU A 33 -7.15 -3.72 -13.68
CA GLU A 33 -7.85 -5.00 -13.52
C GLU A 33 -6.87 -6.12 -13.17
N GLU A 34 -5.70 -6.13 -13.80
CA GLU A 34 -4.66 -7.12 -13.54
C GLU A 34 -4.02 -6.91 -12.16
N LEU A 35 -3.84 -5.65 -11.76
CA LEU A 35 -3.44 -5.28 -10.41
C LEU A 35 -4.47 -5.73 -9.38
N GLU A 36 -5.76 -5.49 -9.60
CA GLU A 36 -6.82 -5.96 -8.71
C GLU A 36 -6.81 -7.49 -8.56
N LYS A 37 -6.61 -8.24 -9.64
CA LYS A 37 -6.47 -9.71 -9.59
C LYS A 37 -5.25 -10.13 -8.79
N GLN A 38 -4.11 -9.48 -9.02
CA GLN A 38 -2.87 -9.78 -8.30
C GLN A 38 -2.99 -9.47 -6.81
N LEU A 39 -3.61 -8.35 -6.44
CA LEU A 39 -3.86 -7.97 -5.04
C LEU A 39 -4.74 -9.00 -4.34
N ARG A 40 -5.83 -9.45 -4.98
CA ARG A 40 -6.70 -10.52 -4.44
C ARG A 40 -5.96 -11.83 -4.21
N LYS A 41 -5.02 -12.18 -5.09
CA LYS A 41 -4.27 -13.43 -5.02
C LYS A 41 -3.16 -13.40 -3.97
N THR A 42 -2.49 -12.26 -3.81
CA THR A 42 -1.24 -12.16 -3.05
C THR A 42 -1.39 -11.51 -1.68
N VAL A 43 -2.34 -10.58 -1.52
CA VAL A 43 -2.51 -9.82 -0.28
C VAL A 43 -3.58 -10.47 0.60
N HIS A 44 -3.14 -11.06 1.71
CA HIS A 44 -4.07 -11.63 2.69
C HIS A 44 -5.04 -10.57 3.23
N TYR A 45 -6.32 -10.93 3.33
CA TYR A 45 -7.40 -10.06 3.81
C TYR A 45 -7.60 -8.80 2.96
N TYR A 46 -7.14 -8.78 1.71
CA TYR A 46 -7.40 -7.67 0.81
C TYR A 46 -8.90 -7.41 0.68
N ASN A 47 -9.30 -6.15 0.84
CA ASN A 47 -10.66 -5.71 0.58
C ASN A 47 -10.80 -5.37 -0.90
N GLU A 48 -11.73 -6.02 -1.58
CA GLU A 48 -11.94 -5.90 -3.01
C GLU A 48 -12.23 -4.46 -3.45
N ASN A 49 -11.61 -4.02 -4.55
CA ASN A 49 -11.75 -2.67 -5.11
C ASN A 49 -11.46 -1.54 -4.09
N SER A 50 -10.62 -1.81 -3.09
CA SER A 50 -10.27 -0.85 -2.04
C SER A 50 -8.98 -0.10 -2.30
N PHE A 51 -8.21 -0.51 -3.31
CA PHE A 51 -6.94 0.14 -3.60
C PHE A 51 -7.14 1.53 -4.20
N THR A 52 -6.16 2.40 -4.00
CA THR A 52 -6.09 3.72 -4.58
C THR A 52 -4.63 3.99 -4.95
N VAL A 53 -4.39 4.30 -6.22
CA VAL A 53 -3.08 4.72 -6.69
C VAL A 53 -2.76 6.10 -6.12
N ILE A 54 -1.64 6.21 -5.40
CA ILE A 54 -1.14 7.48 -4.88
C ILE A 54 -0.28 8.15 -5.93
N ASP A 55 0.68 7.42 -6.48
CA ASP A 55 1.55 7.88 -7.56
C ASP A 55 2.02 6.71 -8.43
N ALA A 56 2.41 7.01 -9.67
CA ALA A 56 2.88 6.02 -10.63
C ALA A 56 3.98 6.60 -11.51
N TYR A 57 4.99 5.78 -11.80
CA TYR A 57 6.13 6.12 -12.63
C TYR A 57 6.41 5.00 -13.63
N GLY A 58 6.72 5.37 -14.88
CA GLY A 58 7.06 4.42 -15.94
C GLY A 58 8.42 4.75 -16.55
N MET A 59 9.21 3.72 -16.84
CA MET A 59 10.50 3.87 -17.53
C MET A 59 10.85 2.64 -18.36
N GLN A 60 11.71 2.81 -19.35
CA GLN A 60 12.45 1.68 -19.93
C GLN A 60 13.62 1.34 -19.00
N GLY A 61 13.71 0.09 -18.53
CA GLY A 61 14.74 -0.36 -17.60
C GLY A 61 15.25 -1.76 -17.88
N GLU A 62 16.14 -2.23 -17.02
CA GLU A 62 16.63 -3.61 -17.01
C GLU A 62 15.90 -4.41 -15.92
N VAL A 63 15.48 -5.61 -16.27
CA VAL A 63 14.84 -6.56 -15.37
C VAL A 63 15.79 -7.75 -15.20
N THR A 64 16.12 -8.08 -13.96
CA THR A 64 16.97 -9.23 -13.61
C THR A 64 16.15 -10.27 -12.87
N LYS A 65 15.93 -11.43 -13.47
CA LYS A 65 15.13 -12.52 -12.90
C LYS A 65 16.02 -13.73 -12.60
N ILE A 66 15.89 -14.28 -11.40
CA ILE A 66 16.53 -15.54 -11.04
C ILE A 66 15.52 -16.64 -11.29
N VAL A 67 15.79 -17.49 -12.28
CA VAL A 67 14.95 -18.63 -12.65
C VAL A 67 15.69 -19.90 -12.28
N THR A 68 15.05 -20.78 -11.51
CA THR A 68 15.56 -22.13 -11.27
C THR A 68 14.91 -23.07 -12.29
N PRO A 69 15.65 -23.61 -13.26
CA PRO A 69 15.10 -24.56 -14.22
C PRO A 69 14.80 -25.89 -13.53
N ASP A 70 13.56 -26.37 -13.62
CA ASP A 70 13.16 -27.73 -13.22
C ASP A 70 13.54 -28.75 -14.32
N ASP A 71 14.74 -28.66 -14.91
CA ASP A 71 15.18 -29.58 -15.97
C ASP A 71 15.93 -30.78 -15.37
N PRO A 72 15.43 -32.02 -15.53
CA PRO A 72 16.09 -33.24 -15.03
C PRO A 72 17.41 -33.57 -15.75
N SER A 73 17.78 -32.82 -16.81
CA SER A 73 19.04 -32.97 -17.55
C SER A 73 20.16 -32.01 -17.09
N THR A 74 19.83 -31.01 -16.26
CA THR A 74 20.79 -30.13 -15.60
C THR A 74 21.10 -30.61 -14.18
N SER A 75 22.25 -30.24 -13.63
CA SER A 75 22.55 -30.57 -12.24
C SER A 75 21.54 -29.87 -11.31
N GLU A 76 21.02 -30.56 -10.28
CA GLU A 76 20.08 -29.95 -9.32
C GLU A 76 20.70 -28.65 -8.76
N ASN A 77 20.01 -27.52 -8.95
CA ASN A 77 20.35 -26.15 -8.47
C ASN A 77 21.23 -25.26 -9.37
N GLU A 78 21.07 -25.25 -10.69
CA GLU A 78 21.62 -24.16 -11.51
C GLU A 78 20.63 -22.98 -11.55
N GLU A 79 20.82 -21.99 -10.68
CA GLU A 79 20.11 -20.70 -10.79
C GLU A 79 20.56 -19.98 -12.07
N VAL A 80 19.64 -19.77 -13.01
CA VAL A 80 19.88 -19.01 -14.24
C VAL A 80 19.41 -17.58 -14.02
N ILE A 81 20.29 -16.61 -14.27
CA ILE A 81 19.95 -15.19 -14.24
C ILE A 81 19.52 -14.79 -15.65
N GLU A 82 18.25 -14.41 -15.81
CA GLU A 82 17.70 -13.81 -17.03
C GLU A 82 17.73 -12.29 -16.89
N GLU A 83 18.46 -11.62 -17.78
CA GLU A 83 18.52 -10.17 -17.85
C GLU A 83 17.93 -9.72 -19.20
N TYR A 84 16.95 -8.83 -19.14
CA TYR A 84 16.33 -8.25 -20.34
C TYR A 84 15.92 -6.80 -20.09
N SER A 85 15.78 -6.01 -21.15
CA SER A 85 15.23 -4.67 -21.04
C SER A 85 13.74 -4.69 -21.31
N SER A 86 12.97 -3.98 -20.49
CA SER A 86 11.52 -3.85 -20.64
C SER A 86 11.01 -2.48 -20.19
N HIS A 87 9.83 -2.07 -20.65
CA HIS A 87 9.05 -1.00 -20.07
C HIS A 87 8.50 -1.42 -18.71
N ILE A 88 9.06 -0.83 -17.65
CA ILE A 88 8.69 -1.08 -16.26
C ILE A 88 7.80 0.05 -15.73
N GLY A 89 6.64 -0.33 -15.20
CA GLY A 89 5.79 0.52 -14.37
C GLY A 89 6.02 0.27 -12.88
N VAL A 90 6.09 1.34 -12.11
CA VAL A 90 6.13 1.31 -10.64
C VAL A 90 4.95 2.12 -10.12
N VAL A 91 4.18 1.52 -9.23
CA VAL A 91 2.99 2.13 -8.67
C VAL A 91 3.09 2.12 -7.16
N PHE A 92 2.97 3.30 -6.55
CA PHE A 92 2.78 3.46 -5.13
C PHE A 92 1.29 3.60 -4.84
N LEU A 93 0.73 2.67 -4.06
CA LEU A 93 -0.71 2.62 -3.81
C LEU A 93 -1.02 2.42 -2.32
N GLU A 94 -2.22 2.84 -1.92
CA GLU A 94 -2.84 2.47 -0.65
C GLU A 94 -3.88 1.37 -0.92
N LEU A 95 -3.91 0.33 -0.09
CA LEU A 95 -4.93 -0.72 -0.13
C LEU A 95 -5.53 -0.92 1.26
N GLU A 96 -6.75 -1.47 1.31
CA GLU A 96 -7.39 -1.85 2.56
C GLU A 96 -7.28 -3.36 2.81
N GLN A 97 -6.89 -3.73 4.04
CA GLN A 97 -6.92 -5.09 4.53
C GLN A 97 -8.00 -5.20 5.63
N LYS A 98 -9.02 -6.01 5.38
CA LYS A 98 -10.14 -6.26 6.28
C LYS A 98 -10.07 -7.69 6.80
N ARG A 99 -9.55 -7.88 8.01
CA ARG A 99 -9.46 -9.22 8.63
C ARG A 99 -10.83 -9.76 9.02
N ASP A 100 -11.65 -8.86 9.55
CA ASP A 100 -13.02 -9.10 10.02
C ASP A 100 -13.79 -7.75 9.98
N ASP A 101 -15.03 -7.72 10.45
CA ASP A 101 -15.85 -6.50 10.46
C ASP A 101 -15.41 -5.44 11.48
N LEU A 102 -14.43 -5.75 12.34
CA LEU A 102 -13.97 -4.88 13.43
C LEU A 102 -12.57 -4.30 13.16
N PHE A 103 -11.69 -5.05 12.49
CA PHE A 103 -10.28 -4.73 12.29
C PHE A 103 -9.95 -4.49 10.82
N ILE A 104 -9.94 -3.21 10.47
CA ILE A 104 -9.64 -2.67 9.15
C ILE A 104 -8.29 -1.95 9.20
N PHE A 105 -7.44 -2.22 8.22
CA PHE A 105 -6.12 -1.63 8.09
C PHE A 105 -5.96 -1.02 6.70
N LYS A 106 -5.33 0.15 6.63
CA LYS A 106 -4.82 0.72 5.39
C LYS A 106 -3.34 0.44 5.31
N LYS A 107 -2.87 -0.04 4.16
CA LYS A 107 -1.46 -0.34 3.92
C LYS A 107 -1.04 0.37 2.64
N LYS A 108 0.07 1.09 2.69
CA LYS A 108 0.74 1.61 1.50
C LYS A 108 1.85 0.66 1.07
N ASP A 109 1.97 0.44 -0.24
CA ASP A 109 2.99 -0.46 -0.79
C ASP A 109 3.33 -0.13 -2.24
N PHE A 110 4.43 -0.70 -2.73
CA PHE A 110 4.87 -0.59 -4.12
C PHE A 110 4.54 -1.85 -4.90
N TYR A 111 4.13 -1.65 -6.16
CA TYR A 111 3.95 -2.72 -7.13
C TYR A 111 4.73 -2.39 -8.40
N TYR A 112 5.39 -3.41 -8.94
CA TYR A 112 6.22 -3.30 -10.14
C TYR A 112 5.61 -4.17 -11.22
N TYR A 113 5.57 -3.67 -12.45
CA TYR A 113 4.96 -4.36 -13.57
C TYR A 113 5.78 -4.17 -14.83
N ASP A 114 5.96 -5.27 -15.54
CA ASP A 114 6.55 -5.31 -16.87
C ASP A 114 5.43 -5.21 -17.90
N PHE A 115 5.39 -4.10 -18.64
CA PHE A 115 4.38 -3.90 -19.69
C PHE A 115 4.65 -4.70 -20.96
N ASP A 116 5.91 -5.00 -21.28
CA ASP A 116 6.26 -5.72 -22.52
C ASP A 116 6.01 -7.23 -22.39
N ASN A 117 6.23 -7.80 -21.20
CA ASN A 117 6.02 -9.22 -20.88
C ASN A 117 4.72 -9.50 -20.12
N GLU A 118 3.93 -8.46 -19.82
CA GLU A 118 2.66 -8.52 -19.08
C GLU A 118 2.76 -9.27 -17.74
N GLU A 119 3.83 -9.04 -16.97
CA GLU A 119 4.06 -9.72 -15.69
C GLU A 119 4.35 -8.78 -14.51
N PHE A 120 3.89 -9.18 -13.31
CA PHE A 120 4.27 -8.48 -12.09
C PHE A 120 5.69 -8.85 -11.67
N LEU A 121 6.49 -7.82 -11.41
CA LEU A 121 7.87 -7.94 -10.98
C LEU A 121 7.96 -7.81 -9.46
N THR A 122 9.01 -8.41 -8.89
CA THR A 122 9.41 -8.19 -7.50
C THR A 122 10.39 -7.03 -7.40
N ALA A 123 10.51 -6.42 -6.23
CA ALA A 123 11.47 -5.34 -6.01
C ALA A 123 12.90 -5.76 -6.41
N THR A 124 13.29 -7.01 -6.14
CA THR A 124 14.59 -7.56 -6.52
C THR A 124 14.83 -7.58 -8.02
N ASN A 125 13.79 -7.69 -8.85
CA ASN A 125 13.95 -7.71 -10.29
C ASN A 125 14.31 -6.35 -10.88
N VAL A 126 14.04 -5.27 -10.15
CA VAL A 126 14.18 -3.90 -10.65
C VAL A 126 15.24 -3.07 -9.91
N LEU A 127 15.97 -3.68 -8.95
CA LEU A 127 16.97 -3.01 -8.11
C LEU A 127 18.09 -2.31 -8.89
N GLY A 128 18.38 -2.75 -10.12
CA GLY A 128 19.41 -2.16 -10.98
C GLY A 128 19.05 -0.78 -11.56
N ASN A 129 17.79 -0.35 -11.44
CA ASN A 129 17.30 0.87 -12.08
C ASN A 129 17.32 2.07 -11.10
N ASP A 130 18.21 3.03 -11.36
CA ASP A 130 18.36 4.22 -10.50
C ASP A 130 17.07 5.05 -10.38
N SER A 131 16.31 5.25 -11.46
CA SER A 131 15.06 6.02 -11.39
C SER A 131 13.98 5.33 -10.55
N ILE A 132 13.94 4.00 -10.52
CA ILE A 132 13.01 3.26 -9.66
C ILE A 132 13.43 3.41 -8.20
N ARG A 133 14.74 3.42 -7.93
CA ARG A 133 15.27 3.67 -6.59
C ARG A 133 14.94 5.09 -6.13
N GLU A 134 15.09 6.10 -6.99
CA GLU A 134 14.69 7.47 -6.67
C GLU A 134 13.19 7.56 -6.36
N PHE A 135 12.34 6.89 -7.15
CA PHE A 135 10.90 6.81 -6.89
C PHE A 135 10.58 6.13 -5.55
N PHE A 136 11.28 5.04 -5.23
CA PHE A 136 11.15 4.36 -3.95
C PHE A 136 11.55 5.27 -2.78
N ASP A 137 12.70 5.95 -2.89
CA ASP A 137 13.23 6.84 -1.83
C ASP A 137 12.29 8.02 -1.55
N MET A 138 11.48 8.47 -2.52
CA MET A 138 10.46 9.51 -2.29
C MET A 138 9.34 9.08 -1.35
N TYR A 139 9.00 7.78 -1.32
CA TYR A 139 7.82 7.27 -0.61
C TYR A 139 8.15 6.20 0.45
N VAL A 140 9.41 5.80 0.60
CA VAL A 140 9.83 4.79 1.57
C VAL A 140 9.44 5.17 3.01
N ASP A 141 9.51 6.45 3.35
CA ASP A 141 9.11 6.95 4.67
C ASP A 141 7.58 6.93 4.87
N ASP A 142 6.82 6.87 3.79
CA ASP A 142 5.35 6.75 3.78
C ASP A 142 4.88 5.29 3.75
N LEU A 143 5.79 4.31 3.72
CA LEU A 143 5.44 2.89 3.83
C LEU A 143 4.92 2.58 5.22
N GLU A 144 3.61 2.60 5.36
CA GLU A 144 2.95 2.37 6.63
C GLU A 144 1.74 1.45 6.51
N LYS A 145 1.52 0.69 7.57
CA LYS A 145 0.29 -0.04 7.81
C LYS A 145 -0.42 0.55 9.01
N LYS A 146 -1.49 1.30 8.76
CA LYS A 146 -2.28 1.99 9.79
C LYS A 146 -3.60 1.27 10.03
N MET A 147 -3.94 1.07 11.29
CA MET A 147 -5.27 0.62 11.68
C MET A 147 -6.25 1.78 11.55
N SER A 148 -7.48 1.51 11.08
CA SER A 148 -8.53 2.52 11.01
C SER A 148 -8.79 3.12 12.40
N PRO A 149 -9.21 4.40 12.52
CA PRO A 149 -9.47 5.01 13.83
C PRO A 149 -10.50 4.24 14.67
N LEU A 150 -11.54 3.70 14.04
CA LEU A 150 -12.57 2.91 14.72
C LEU A 150 -12.01 1.57 15.21
N SER A 151 -11.28 0.86 14.35
CA SER A 151 -10.60 -0.38 14.73
C SER A 151 -9.59 -0.16 15.86
N LYS A 152 -8.88 0.97 15.84
CA LYS A 152 -7.94 1.37 16.90
C LYS A 152 -8.66 1.65 18.22
N LEU A 153 -9.81 2.32 18.19
CA LEU A 153 -10.64 2.54 19.37
C LEU A 153 -11.13 1.22 19.96
N LEU A 154 -11.64 0.32 19.13
CA LEU A 154 -12.09 -1.01 19.56
C LEU A 154 -10.93 -1.82 20.15
N PHE A 155 -9.75 -1.78 19.52
CA PHE A 155 -8.55 -2.42 20.03
C PHE A 155 -8.18 -1.91 21.43
N LEU A 156 -8.15 -0.59 21.62
CA LEU A 156 -7.87 0.02 22.93
C LEU A 156 -8.96 -0.32 23.97
N PHE A 157 -10.22 -0.38 23.55
CA PHE A 157 -11.33 -0.79 24.41
C PHE A 157 -11.14 -2.23 24.90
N PHE A 158 -10.83 -3.19 24.00
CA PHE A 158 -10.53 -4.56 24.40
C PHE A 158 -9.26 -4.66 25.25
N LEU A 159 -8.22 -3.89 24.93
CA LEU A 159 -7.00 -3.85 25.73
C LEU A 159 -7.27 -3.37 27.16
N SER A 160 -8.21 -2.43 27.33
CA SER A 160 -8.61 -1.94 28.65
C SER A 160 -9.21 -3.04 29.54
N PHE A 161 -9.85 -4.07 28.96
CA PHE A 161 -10.43 -5.18 29.72
C PHE A 161 -9.40 -6.02 30.47
N ILE A 162 -8.16 -6.07 29.99
CA ILE A 162 -7.07 -6.75 30.69
C ILE A 162 -6.87 -6.17 32.10
N ILE A 163 -7.08 -4.86 32.26
CA ILE A 163 -6.94 -4.17 33.56
C ILE A 163 -8.29 -4.08 34.27
N THR A 164 -9.35 -3.68 33.57
CA THR A 164 -10.63 -3.39 34.20
C THR A 164 -11.34 -4.65 34.69
N VAL A 165 -11.30 -5.76 33.96
CA VAL A 165 -12.01 -7.00 34.35
C VAL A 165 -11.46 -7.57 35.67
N PRO A 166 -10.14 -7.75 35.88
CA PRO A 166 -9.62 -8.19 37.17
C PRO A 166 -9.97 -7.25 38.33
N LEU A 167 -9.94 -5.93 38.11
CA LEU A 167 -10.34 -4.95 39.11
C LEU A 167 -11.82 -5.08 39.48
N PHE A 168 -12.70 -5.22 38.48
CA PHE A 168 -14.11 -5.47 38.72
C PHE A 168 -14.33 -6.78 39.49
N ILE A 169 -13.66 -7.87 39.11
CA ILE A 169 -13.73 -9.15 39.83
C ILE A 169 -13.30 -8.96 41.29
N MET A 170 -12.18 -8.27 41.55
CA MET A 170 -11.70 -8.00 42.91
C MET A 170 -12.71 -7.19 43.74
N ILE A 171 -13.29 -6.13 43.17
CA ILE A 171 -14.28 -5.27 43.84
C ILE A 171 -15.56 -6.06 44.16
N PHE A 172 -16.10 -6.81 43.20
CA PHE A 172 -17.33 -7.56 43.38
C PHE A 172 -17.16 -8.80 44.25
N HIS A 173 -16.00 -9.48 44.19
CA HIS A 173 -15.69 -10.62 45.06
C HIS A 173 -15.51 -10.19 46.54
N ASN A 174 -14.84 -9.06 46.80
CA ASN A 174 -14.67 -8.56 48.16
C ASN A 174 -15.96 -8.01 48.78
N ARG A 175 -16.83 -7.37 47.98
CA ARG A 175 -18.16 -6.92 48.45
C ARG A 175 -19.10 -8.08 48.78
N GLY A 176 -18.97 -9.23 48.10
CA GLY A 176 -19.75 -10.44 48.39
C GLY A 176 -19.40 -11.09 49.74
N ARG A 177 -18.15 -10.97 50.20
CA ARG A 177 -17.69 -11.53 51.49
C ARG A 177 -17.95 -10.64 52.71
N SER A 178 -18.21 -9.34 52.52
CA SER A 178 -18.48 -8.39 53.60
C SER A 178 -19.88 -8.52 54.24
N LYS A 179 -20.75 -9.41 53.72
CA LYS A 179 -22.12 -9.61 54.21
C LYS A 179 -22.30 -10.80 55.17
N TYR A 180 -21.20 -11.43 55.62
CA TYR A 180 -21.19 -12.44 56.67
C TYR A 180 -20.20 -12.07 57.76
#